data_AF-A0AB33II58-F1
#
_entry.id   AF-A0AB33II58-F1
#
_cell.length_a   1.000
_cell.length_b   1.000
_cell.length_c   1.000
_cell.angle_alpha   90.00
_cell.angle_beta   90.00
_cell.angle_gamma   90.00
#
_symmetry.space_group_name_H-M   'P 1'
#
loop_
_entity.id
_entity.type
_entity.pdbx_description
1 polymer ?
#
loop_
_entity_poly.entity_id
_entity_poly.type
_entity_poly.pdbx_seq_one_letter_code
_entity_poly.pdbx_strand_id
1 'polypeptide(L)'
;MILLENDRTLILHTPKCGGKALRKAFSSLAATGPWWDWTWLRTTGEWVDQAHIPLHILCQTEEWDQIRSCTVIAVVRDPWSRFVSSLKEHMKQHRKQDALQVLEELDEVRISYDPRYVHFIPQFRFTHLGNKRYADFIVRTESLPEDLRAVGMICGMSDDFFKAVDTLPPMPVSMTESLSADIEQKMKALLMRFYRRDYALFGYTPPSDEEAVPIGFDALLMDPLCGGEWNGYTAAAPAYERFVRHSTKDFLISHLTAEVQALRQRLRAS
;
A
#
# COMPACT_ATOMS: atom_id res chain seq x y z
N MET A 1 1.37 11.69 -4.72
CA MET A 1 2.57 10.86 -4.39
C MET A 1 3.69 11.77 -3.88
N ILE A 2 4.73 11.23 -3.24
CA ILE A 2 5.86 12.04 -2.73
C ILE A 2 7.17 11.45 -3.24
N LEU A 3 7.79 12.13 -4.22
CA LEU A 3 9.08 11.74 -4.78
C LEU A 3 10.20 12.47 -4.04
N LEU A 4 11.16 11.74 -3.49
CA LEU A 4 12.36 12.23 -2.84
C LEU A 4 13.53 12.00 -3.81
N GLU A 5 13.91 13.01 -4.59
CA GLU A 5 14.87 12.86 -5.69
C GLU A 5 16.26 12.45 -5.20
N ASN A 6 16.74 13.09 -4.13
CA ASN A 6 18.07 12.83 -3.56
C ASN A 6 18.22 11.39 -3.09
N ASP A 7 17.14 10.83 -2.51
CA ASP A 7 17.12 9.47 -2.01
C ASP A 7 16.60 8.45 -3.04
N ARG A 8 16.30 8.89 -4.27
CA ARG A 8 15.64 8.11 -5.34
C ARG A 8 14.49 7.25 -4.80
N THR A 9 13.62 7.86 -4.01
CA THR A 9 12.57 7.16 -3.27
C THR A 9 11.21 7.75 -3.56
N LEU A 10 10.22 6.89 -3.81
CA LEU A 10 8.82 7.27 -3.99
C LEU A 10 8.00 6.74 -2.81
N ILE A 11 7.36 7.64 -2.08
CA ILE A 11 6.32 7.28 -1.13
C ILE A 11 4.96 7.37 -1.83
N LEU A 12 4.34 6.20 -2.04
CA LEU A 12 3.01 6.09 -2.62
C LEU A 12 1.98 6.66 -1.65
N HIS A 13 1.16 7.54 -2.18
CA HIS A 13 0.13 8.23 -1.43
C HIS A 13 -1.17 7.41 -1.50
N THR A 14 -1.19 6.30 -0.77
CA THR A 14 -2.40 5.48 -0.63
C THR A 14 -3.48 6.31 0.08
N PRO A 15 -4.70 6.43 -0.47
CA PRO A 15 -5.73 7.27 0.12
C PRO A 15 -5.99 6.93 1.59
N LYS A 16 -6.13 7.98 2.42
CA LYS A 16 -6.48 7.91 3.85
C LYS A 16 -5.50 7.13 4.75
N CYS A 17 -4.26 6.94 4.29
CA CYS A 17 -3.16 6.31 5.04
C CYS A 17 -2.12 7.33 5.54
N GLY A 18 -2.57 8.48 6.05
CA GLY A 18 -1.66 9.51 6.59
C GLY A 18 -0.99 10.43 5.57
N GLY A 19 -1.41 10.37 4.31
CA GLY A 19 -0.80 11.12 3.22
C GLY A 19 -0.65 12.64 3.41
N LYS A 20 -1.62 13.30 4.06
CA LYS A 20 -1.50 14.73 4.42
C LYS A 20 -0.37 15.01 5.42
N ALA A 21 -0.16 14.12 6.39
CA ALA A 21 0.92 14.25 7.36
C ALA A 21 2.28 14.05 6.69
N LEU A 22 2.40 13.02 5.85
CA LEU A 22 3.61 12.77 5.05
C LEU A 22 3.94 13.95 4.15
N ARG A 23 2.96 14.50 3.43
CA ARG A 23 3.17 15.67 2.57
C ARG A 23 3.73 16.87 3.36
N LYS A 24 3.21 17.10 4.57
CA LYS A 24 3.69 18.19 5.43
C LYS A 24 5.11 17.93 5.92
N ALA A 25 5.41 16.71 6.37
CA ALA A 25 6.72 16.33 6.87
C ALA A 25 7.81 16.41 5.80
N PHE A 26 7.50 15.94 4.59
CA PHE A 26 8.45 15.85 3.47
C PHE A 26 8.39 17.04 2.51
N SER A 27 7.66 18.12 2.81
CA SER A 27 7.41 19.20 1.83
C SER A 27 8.66 19.90 1.33
N SER A 28 9.74 19.96 2.13
CA SER A 28 11.02 20.57 1.74
C SER A 28 11.91 19.64 0.92
N LEU A 29 11.62 18.33 0.91
CA LEU A 29 12.40 17.29 0.23
C LEU A 29 11.71 16.78 -1.03
N ALA A 30 10.39 16.94 -1.09
CA ALA A 30 9.58 16.45 -2.18
C ALA A 30 9.89 17.21 -3.48
N ALA A 31 10.10 16.45 -4.56
CA ALA A 31 10.19 16.98 -5.91
C ALA A 31 8.95 17.81 -6.27
N THR A 32 9.15 18.87 -7.03
CA THR A 32 8.04 19.53 -7.73
C THR A 32 7.61 18.65 -8.90
N GLY A 33 6.30 18.52 -9.13
CA GLY A 33 5.80 17.69 -10.23
C GLY A 33 4.28 17.56 -10.24
N PRO A 34 3.72 16.91 -11.27
CA PRO A 34 2.28 16.78 -11.50
C PRO A 34 1.65 15.72 -10.60
N TRP A 35 2.07 15.64 -9.34
CA TRP A 35 1.67 14.56 -8.41
C TRP A 35 0.40 14.90 -7.63
N TRP A 36 -0.31 15.94 -8.06
CA TRP A 36 -1.41 16.60 -7.35
C TRP A 36 -2.43 17.13 -8.37
N ASP A 37 -3.66 17.33 -7.91
CA ASP A 37 -4.81 17.80 -8.71
C ASP A 37 -5.36 16.76 -9.70
N TRP A 38 -6.47 17.12 -10.35
CA TRP A 38 -7.15 16.26 -11.31
C TRP A 38 -6.62 16.53 -12.71
N THR A 39 -6.37 15.45 -13.46
CA THR A 39 -5.96 15.56 -14.86
C THR A 39 -6.70 14.56 -15.72
N TRP A 40 -6.82 14.88 -17.01
CA TRP A 40 -7.30 13.96 -18.02
C TRP A 40 -6.11 13.18 -18.60
N LEU A 41 -6.04 11.88 -18.35
CA LEU A 41 -5.02 11.03 -18.96
C LEU A 41 -5.43 10.63 -20.36
N ARG A 42 -4.65 11.07 -21.36
CA ARG A 42 -4.89 10.70 -22.76
C ARG A 42 -4.65 9.22 -23.03
N THR A 43 -3.76 8.58 -22.28
CA THR A 43 -3.38 7.18 -22.46
C THR A 43 -4.51 6.23 -22.07
N THR A 44 -5.23 6.53 -20.98
CA THR A 44 -6.34 5.70 -20.50
C THR A 44 -7.72 6.27 -20.85
N GLY A 45 -7.81 7.55 -21.24
CA GLY A 45 -9.05 8.21 -21.62
C GLY A 45 -9.98 8.48 -20.43
N GLU A 46 -9.40 8.77 -19.26
CA GLU A 46 -10.16 8.99 -18.02
C GLU A 46 -9.62 10.17 -17.19
N TRP A 47 -10.46 10.70 -16.30
CA TRP A 47 -10.04 11.66 -15.27
C TRP A 47 -9.41 10.92 -14.10
N VAL A 48 -8.24 11.37 -13.66
CA VAL A 48 -7.56 10.81 -12.49
C VAL A 48 -7.22 11.90 -11.47
N ASP A 49 -7.26 11.52 -10.19
CA ASP A 49 -6.60 12.28 -9.13
C ASP A 49 -5.12 11.89 -9.11
N GLN A 50 -4.24 12.82 -9.49
CA GLN A 50 -2.80 12.56 -9.60
C GLN A 50 -2.14 12.26 -8.25
N ALA A 51 -2.79 12.63 -7.13
CA ALA A 51 -2.30 12.28 -5.82
C ALA A 51 -2.50 10.80 -5.50
N HIS A 52 -3.46 10.14 -6.15
CA HIS A 52 -3.94 8.80 -5.82
C HIS A 52 -4.08 7.93 -7.09
N ILE A 53 -3.01 7.81 -7.88
CA ILE A 53 -3.00 6.96 -9.08
C ILE A 53 -2.73 5.50 -8.67
N PRO A 54 -3.65 4.56 -8.92
CA PRO A 54 -3.39 3.13 -8.76
C PRO A 54 -2.29 2.65 -9.71
N LEU A 55 -1.51 1.64 -9.32
CA LEU A 55 -0.36 1.20 -10.12
C LEU A 55 -0.73 0.74 -11.53
N HIS A 56 -1.90 0.10 -11.69
CA HIS A 56 -2.34 -0.37 -13.01
C HIS A 56 -2.62 0.77 -14.00
N ILE A 57 -2.88 1.98 -13.51
CA ILE A 57 -2.98 3.20 -14.33
C ILE A 57 -1.59 3.82 -14.47
N LEU A 58 -0.85 3.95 -13.35
CA LEU A 58 0.47 4.56 -13.31
C LEU A 58 1.47 3.87 -14.26
N CYS A 59 1.39 2.56 -14.44
CA CYS A 59 2.26 1.81 -15.35
C CYS A 59 2.02 2.08 -16.83
N GLN A 60 0.99 2.88 -17.16
CA GLN A 60 0.65 3.29 -18.52
C GLN A 60 1.00 4.77 -18.77
N THR A 61 1.65 5.46 -17.82
CA THR A 61 2.06 6.86 -17.96
C THR A 61 3.55 6.97 -18.23
N GLU A 62 3.99 8.11 -18.77
CA GLU A 62 5.40 8.35 -19.11
C GLU A 62 6.27 8.40 -17.83
N GLU A 63 5.70 8.81 -16.71
CA GLU A 63 6.36 8.85 -15.40
C GLU A 63 6.71 7.46 -14.86
N TRP A 64 6.13 6.39 -15.40
CA TRP A 64 6.39 5.03 -14.95
C TRP A 64 7.87 4.66 -14.99
N ASP A 65 8.59 5.10 -16.03
CA ASP A 65 10.02 4.80 -16.19
C ASP A 65 10.88 5.43 -15.09
N GLN A 66 10.50 6.62 -14.63
CA GLN A 66 11.17 7.27 -13.51
C GLN A 66 10.88 6.52 -12.21
N ILE A 67 9.60 6.20 -11.98
CA ILE A 67 9.11 5.56 -10.76
C ILE A 67 9.68 4.15 -10.59
N ARG A 68 9.77 3.36 -11.66
CA ARG A 68 10.32 1.99 -11.61
C ARG A 68 11.79 1.88 -11.27
N SER A 69 12.50 3.01 -11.29
CA SER A 69 13.90 3.08 -10.91
C SER A 69 14.11 3.55 -9.46
N CYS A 70 13.03 3.94 -8.78
CA CYS A 70 13.06 4.41 -7.40
C CYS A 70 12.81 3.26 -6.42
N THR A 71 13.28 3.42 -5.18
CA THR A 71 12.77 2.64 -4.05
C THR A 71 11.33 3.05 -3.77
N VAL A 72 10.40 2.11 -3.76
CA VAL A 72 8.96 2.38 -3.61
C VAL A 72 8.48 1.97 -2.22
N ILE A 73 8.01 2.95 -1.46
CA ILE A 73 7.40 2.75 -0.14
C ILE A 73 5.91 2.98 -0.25
N ALA A 74 5.10 1.98 0.11
CA ALA A 74 3.67 2.16 0.23
C ALA A 74 3.22 2.19 1.68
N VAL A 75 2.34 3.13 1.99
CA VAL A 75 1.69 3.19 3.30
C VAL A 75 0.32 2.52 3.21
N VAL A 76 0.05 1.60 4.13
CA VAL A 76 -1.24 0.95 4.29
C VAL A 76 -1.83 1.25 5.67
N ARG A 77 -3.09 0.91 5.86
CA ARG A 77 -3.85 1.09 7.09
C ARG A 77 -4.83 -0.06 7.23
N ASP A 78 -5.25 -0.36 8.46
CA ASP A 78 -6.39 -1.24 8.69
C ASP A 78 -7.57 -0.85 7.77
N PRO A 79 -8.10 -1.78 6.94
CA PRO A 79 -9.13 -1.45 5.96
C PRO A 79 -10.40 -0.86 6.59
N TRP A 80 -10.80 -1.30 7.79
CA TRP A 80 -11.98 -0.76 8.47
C TRP A 80 -11.80 0.73 8.80
N SER A 81 -10.72 1.04 9.52
CA SER A 81 -10.35 2.40 9.93
C SER A 81 -10.16 3.33 8.75
N ARG A 82 -9.53 2.81 7.68
CA ARG A 82 -9.36 3.53 6.43
C ARG A 82 -10.70 3.83 5.79
N PHE A 83 -11.60 2.85 5.69
CA PHE A 83 -12.90 2.99 5.05
C PHE A 83 -13.81 4.00 5.79
N VAL A 84 -13.83 3.97 7.13
CA VAL A 84 -14.50 5.01 7.94
C VAL A 84 -13.96 6.40 7.59
N SER A 85 -12.64 6.53 7.46
CA SER A 85 -12.00 7.80 7.09
C SER A 85 -12.36 8.24 5.66
N SER A 86 -12.45 7.30 4.72
CA SER A 86 -12.88 7.56 3.33
C SER A 86 -14.33 8.02 3.26
N LEU A 87 -15.22 7.37 4.02
CA LEU A 87 -16.64 7.73 4.10
C LEU A 87 -16.83 9.15 4.61
N LYS A 88 -16.18 9.52 5.73
CA LYS A 88 -16.23 10.88 6.26
C LYS A 88 -15.68 11.91 5.29
N GLU A 89 -14.57 11.60 4.62
CA GLU A 89 -13.98 12.50 3.63
C GLU A 89 -14.92 12.70 2.44
N HIS A 90 -15.50 11.63 1.91
CA HIS A 90 -16.42 11.70 0.78
C HIS A 90 -17.69 12.47 1.17
N MET A 91 -18.28 12.18 2.33
CA MET A 91 -19.45 12.93 2.82
C MET A 91 -19.15 14.42 2.95
N LYS A 92 -17.97 14.77 3.49
CA LYS A 92 -17.51 16.15 3.60
C LYS A 92 -17.31 16.82 2.24
N GLN A 93 -16.58 16.19 1.33
CA GLN A 93 -16.24 16.75 0.00
C GLN A 93 -17.49 16.95 -0.86
N HIS A 94 -18.45 16.03 -0.78
CA HIS A 94 -19.68 16.06 -1.57
C HIS A 94 -20.90 16.57 -0.81
N ARG A 95 -20.69 17.09 0.42
CA ARG A 95 -21.74 17.64 1.31
C ARG A 95 -22.92 16.67 1.55
N LYS A 96 -22.65 15.36 1.53
CA LYS A 96 -23.65 14.31 1.80
C LYS A 96 -23.91 14.26 3.31
N GLN A 97 -25.17 14.04 3.68
CA GLN A 97 -25.60 13.92 5.08
C GLN A 97 -25.92 12.48 5.47
N ASP A 98 -26.25 11.64 4.50
CA ASP A 98 -26.61 10.24 4.70
C ASP A 98 -25.46 9.32 4.27
N ALA A 99 -24.89 8.62 5.24
CA ALA A 99 -23.83 7.65 5.01
C ALA A 99 -24.34 6.42 4.25
N LEU A 100 -25.56 5.95 4.54
CA LEU A 100 -26.11 4.75 3.91
C LEU A 100 -26.31 4.96 2.41
N GLN A 101 -26.80 6.13 2.01
CA GLN A 101 -26.91 6.52 0.60
C GLN A 101 -25.54 6.45 -0.11
N VAL A 102 -24.48 6.96 0.50
CA VAL A 102 -23.13 6.88 -0.08
C VAL A 102 -22.68 5.42 -0.23
N LEU A 103 -22.94 4.58 0.78
CA LEU A 103 -22.59 3.16 0.74
C LEU A 103 -23.38 2.37 -0.30
N GLU A 104 -24.61 2.77 -0.61
CA GLU A 104 -25.45 2.18 -1.66
C GLU A 104 -24.97 2.54 -3.07
N GLU A 105 -24.33 3.70 -3.23
CA GLU A 105 -23.72 4.11 -4.50
C GLU A 105 -22.45 3.32 -4.82
N LEU A 106 -21.81 2.63 -3.87
CA LEU A 106 -20.54 1.94 -4.08
C LEU A 106 -20.70 0.64 -4.87
N ASP A 107 -19.99 0.54 -5.99
CA ASP A 107 -19.86 -0.65 -6.83
C ASP A 107 -18.44 -0.77 -7.41
N GLU A 108 -18.13 -1.91 -8.06
CA GLU A 108 -16.81 -2.16 -8.65
C GLU A 108 -16.38 -1.11 -9.67
N VAL A 109 -17.32 -0.60 -10.46
CA VAL A 109 -17.03 0.33 -11.58
C VAL A 109 -16.68 1.69 -11.01
N ARG A 110 -17.50 2.24 -10.12
CA ARG A 110 -17.27 3.53 -9.47
C ARG A 110 -15.99 3.52 -8.66
N ILE A 111 -15.78 2.48 -7.84
CA ILE A 111 -14.57 2.39 -7.04
C ILE A 111 -13.34 2.32 -7.95
N SER A 112 -13.40 1.61 -9.08
CA SER A 112 -12.21 1.41 -9.92
C SER A 112 -11.89 2.58 -10.85
N TYR A 113 -12.91 3.28 -11.36
CA TYR A 113 -12.76 4.19 -12.50
C TYR A 113 -13.35 5.59 -12.28
N ASP A 114 -14.11 5.82 -11.21
CA ASP A 114 -14.66 7.13 -10.93
C ASP A 114 -13.77 7.88 -9.91
N PRO A 115 -13.07 8.96 -10.33
CA PRO A 115 -12.16 9.70 -9.45
C PRO A 115 -12.86 10.30 -8.22
N ARG A 116 -14.20 10.47 -8.24
CA ARG A 116 -14.97 10.92 -7.07
C ARG A 116 -14.96 9.90 -5.92
N TYR A 117 -14.74 8.63 -6.24
CA TYR A 117 -14.69 7.52 -5.28
C TYR A 117 -13.28 7.00 -5.05
N VAL A 118 -12.24 7.75 -5.44
CA VAL A 118 -10.82 7.36 -5.34
C VAL A 118 -10.39 6.92 -3.93
N HIS A 119 -10.98 7.53 -2.88
CA HIS A 119 -10.72 7.17 -1.48
C HIS A 119 -11.22 5.76 -1.11
N PHE A 120 -12.10 5.17 -1.91
CA PHE A 120 -12.63 3.82 -1.73
C PHE A 120 -11.92 2.76 -2.58
N ILE A 121 -10.89 3.11 -3.36
CA ILE A 121 -10.06 2.13 -4.06
C ILE A 121 -9.33 1.24 -3.03
N PRO A 122 -9.35 -0.10 -3.16
CA PRO A 122 -8.57 -0.99 -2.29
C PRO A 122 -7.07 -0.70 -2.33
N GLN A 123 -6.40 -0.84 -1.19
CA GLN A 123 -5.00 -0.48 -1.00
C GLN A 123 -4.07 -1.34 -1.87
N PHE A 124 -4.43 -2.61 -2.12
CA PHE A 124 -3.66 -3.48 -2.99
C PHE A 124 -3.48 -2.91 -4.41
N ARG A 125 -4.44 -2.10 -4.90
CA ARG A 125 -4.37 -1.46 -6.22
C ARG A 125 -3.28 -0.40 -6.32
N PHE A 126 -2.82 0.12 -5.18
CA PHE A 126 -1.70 1.06 -5.09
C PHE A 126 -0.37 0.35 -4.83
N THR A 127 -0.36 -0.93 -4.47
CA THR A 127 0.86 -1.62 -4.02
C THR A 127 1.25 -2.81 -4.89
N HIS A 128 0.29 -3.33 -5.66
CA HIS A 128 0.45 -4.51 -6.51
C HIS A 128 0.01 -4.22 -7.95
N LEU A 129 0.69 -4.87 -8.90
CA LEU A 129 0.27 -5.01 -10.30
C LEU A 129 -0.18 -6.45 -10.54
N GLY A 130 -1.50 -6.65 -10.68
CA GLY A 130 -2.09 -7.98 -10.69
C GLY A 130 -1.83 -8.70 -9.36
N ASN A 131 -1.05 -9.77 -9.38
CA ASN A 131 -0.65 -10.53 -8.19
C ASN A 131 0.77 -10.23 -7.70
N LYS A 132 1.53 -9.43 -8.44
CA LYS A 132 2.90 -9.08 -8.07
C LYS A 132 2.91 -7.81 -7.21
N ARG A 133 3.59 -7.87 -6.07
CA ARG A 133 3.89 -6.69 -5.26
C ARG A 133 4.93 -5.83 -5.97
N TYR A 134 4.66 -4.53 -6.03
CA TYR A 134 5.55 -3.56 -6.66
C TYR A 134 6.22 -2.62 -5.65
N ALA A 135 5.55 -2.35 -4.53
CA ALA A 135 6.16 -1.62 -3.44
C ALA A 135 7.25 -2.47 -2.76
N ASP A 136 8.47 -1.96 -2.69
CA ASP A 136 9.60 -2.61 -1.99
C ASP A 136 9.31 -2.74 -0.49
N PHE A 137 8.71 -1.68 0.08
CA PHE A 137 8.35 -1.62 1.49
C PHE A 137 6.87 -1.31 1.67
N ILE A 138 6.22 -2.09 2.54
CA ILE A 138 4.86 -1.82 3.02
C ILE A 138 4.97 -1.36 4.46
N VAL A 139 4.62 -0.12 4.74
CA VAL A 139 4.62 0.46 6.09
C VAL A 139 3.19 0.72 6.56
N ARG A 140 2.95 0.70 7.87
CA ARG A 140 1.60 0.84 8.43
C ARG A 140 1.37 2.24 8.95
N THR A 141 0.16 2.75 8.79
CA THR A 141 -0.25 4.04 9.33
C THR A 141 -0.17 4.05 10.86
N GLU A 142 -0.46 2.91 11.48
CA GLU A 142 -0.50 2.66 12.92
C GLU A 142 0.88 2.77 13.59
N SER A 143 1.96 2.47 12.85
CA SER A 143 3.36 2.50 13.28
C SER A 143 4.23 3.32 12.32
N LEU A 144 3.64 4.36 11.71
CA LEU A 144 4.22 5.03 10.55
C LEU A 144 5.61 5.62 10.79
N PRO A 145 5.86 6.39 11.87
CA PRO A 145 7.20 6.93 12.13
C PRO A 145 8.23 5.81 12.34
N GLU A 146 7.90 4.78 13.10
CA GLU A 146 8.80 3.66 13.41
C GLU A 146 9.15 2.87 12.15
N ASP A 147 8.14 2.52 11.35
CA ASP A 147 8.32 1.77 10.11
C ASP A 147 9.16 2.58 9.10
N LEU A 148 8.91 3.90 8.97
CA LEU A 148 9.70 4.75 8.08
C LEU A 148 11.15 4.91 8.54
N ARG A 149 11.41 5.01 9.86
CA ARG A 149 12.80 5.01 10.36
C ARG A 149 13.50 3.69 10.02
N ALA A 150 12.83 2.56 10.20
CA ALA A 150 13.40 1.25 9.87
C ALA A 150 13.74 1.13 8.38
N VAL A 151 12.81 1.53 7.49
CA VAL A 151 13.06 1.57 6.04
C VAL A 151 14.20 2.53 5.72
N GLY A 152 14.23 3.70 6.37
CA GLY A 152 15.29 4.69 6.18
C GLY A 152 16.68 4.15 6.50
N MET A 153 16.81 3.40 7.59
CA MET A 153 18.07 2.75 7.98
C MET A 153 18.48 1.65 6.98
N ILE A 154 17.53 0.83 6.52
CA ILE A 154 17.78 -0.25 5.56
C ILE A 154 18.29 0.31 4.22
N CYS A 155 17.68 1.40 3.75
CA CYS A 155 18.00 1.98 2.45
C CYS A 155 19.12 3.02 2.49
N GLY A 156 19.65 3.35 3.67
CA GLY A 156 20.67 4.38 3.83
C GLY A 156 20.18 5.79 3.43
N MET A 157 18.95 6.14 3.82
CA MET A 157 18.36 7.45 3.54
C MET A 157 19.17 8.59 4.18
N SER A 158 19.04 9.79 3.62
CA SER A 158 19.67 10.99 4.14
C SER A 158 19.22 11.40 5.55
N ASP A 159 20.04 12.20 6.25
CA ASP A 159 19.67 12.79 7.56
C ASP A 159 18.38 13.60 7.48
N ASP A 160 18.14 14.27 6.36
CA ASP A 160 16.94 15.08 6.17
C ASP A 160 15.68 14.23 6.07
N PHE A 161 15.76 13.00 5.52
CA PHE A 161 14.68 12.03 5.59
C PHE A 161 14.30 11.74 7.04
N PHE A 162 15.28 11.44 7.91
CA PHE A 162 15.00 11.14 9.32
C PHE A 162 14.44 12.35 10.06
N LYS A 163 14.96 13.55 9.82
CA LYS A 163 14.39 14.79 10.36
C LYS A 163 12.94 14.97 9.94
N ALA A 164 12.61 14.70 8.68
CA ALA A 164 11.22 14.75 8.21
C ALA A 164 10.34 13.72 8.95
N VAL A 165 10.79 12.48 9.09
CA VAL A 165 10.08 11.43 9.85
C VAL A 165 9.82 11.86 11.30
N ASP A 166 10.79 12.51 11.95
CA ASP A 166 10.66 12.97 13.34
C ASP A 166 9.58 14.06 13.53
N THR A 167 9.18 14.76 12.46
CA THR A 167 8.09 15.75 12.50
C THR A 167 6.70 15.16 12.31
N LEU A 168 6.58 13.86 12.02
CA LEU A 168 5.29 13.22 11.85
C LEU A 168 4.51 13.25 13.17
N PRO A 169 3.23 13.64 13.13
CA PRO A 169 2.39 13.59 14.32
C PRO A 169 2.10 12.13 14.70
N PRO A 170 1.70 11.88 15.96
CA PRO A 170 1.08 10.61 16.32
C PRO A 170 -0.08 10.34 15.37
N MET A 171 -0.07 9.18 14.73
CA MET A 171 -1.11 8.82 13.79
C MET A 171 -2.38 8.39 14.54
N PRO A 172 -3.57 8.79 14.08
CA PRO A 172 -4.81 8.44 14.76
C PRO A 172 -4.99 6.92 14.76
N VAL A 173 -4.98 6.34 15.96
CA VAL A 173 -5.37 4.94 16.21
C VAL A 173 -6.82 4.77 15.74
N SER A 174 -7.16 3.56 15.28
CA SER A 174 -8.52 3.20 14.87
C SER A 174 -9.55 3.77 15.85
N MET A 175 -10.39 4.68 15.34
CA MET A 175 -11.55 5.14 16.11
C MET A 175 -12.71 4.23 15.74
N THR A 176 -13.08 3.32 16.65
CA THR A 176 -14.40 2.70 16.68
C THR A 176 -15.40 3.77 17.10
N GLU A 177 -15.81 4.60 16.14
CA GLU A 177 -17.00 5.41 16.36
C GLU A 177 -18.23 4.52 16.39
N SER A 178 -19.18 4.89 17.26
CA SER A 178 -20.50 4.26 17.29
C SER A 178 -21.25 4.58 16.01
N LEU A 179 -21.19 3.68 15.04
CA LEU A 179 -22.04 3.70 13.84
C LEU A 179 -23.40 3.09 14.16
N SER A 180 -24.44 3.43 13.39
CA SER A 180 -25.69 2.67 13.47
C SER A 180 -25.47 1.24 12.96
N ALA A 181 -26.24 0.28 13.47
CA ALA A 181 -26.11 -1.13 13.11
C ALA A 181 -26.22 -1.36 11.59
N ASP A 182 -27.12 -0.63 10.91
CA ASP A 182 -27.32 -0.76 9.46
C ASP A 182 -26.10 -0.29 8.66
N ILE A 183 -25.49 0.84 9.06
CA ILE A 183 -24.26 1.35 8.44
C ILE A 183 -23.12 0.37 8.68
N GLU A 184 -22.96 -0.10 9.91
CA GLU A 184 -21.92 -1.07 10.26
C GLU A 184 -22.05 -2.35 9.42
N GLN A 185 -23.26 -2.91 9.34
CA GLN A 185 -23.52 -4.12 8.57
C GLN A 185 -23.24 -3.92 7.07
N LYS A 186 -23.66 -2.79 6.51
CA LYS A 186 -23.39 -2.46 5.11
C LYS A 186 -21.89 -2.30 4.85
N MET A 187 -21.16 -1.66 5.76
CA MET A 187 -19.71 -1.52 5.69
C MET A 187 -18.99 -2.87 5.74
N LYS A 188 -19.39 -3.78 6.64
CA LYS A 188 -18.85 -5.15 6.70
C LYS A 188 -18.99 -5.85 5.35
N ALA A 189 -20.18 -5.82 4.75
CA ALA A 189 -20.42 -6.43 3.44
C ALA A 189 -19.54 -5.82 2.33
N LEU A 190 -19.40 -4.49 2.28
CA LEU A 190 -18.56 -3.82 1.27
C LEU A 190 -17.07 -4.10 1.48
N LEU A 191 -16.61 -4.17 2.73
CA LEU A 191 -15.24 -4.53 3.08
C LEU A 191 -14.93 -5.98 2.67
N MET A 192 -15.83 -6.93 2.93
CA MET A 192 -15.63 -8.31 2.48
C MET A 192 -15.71 -8.44 0.96
N ARG A 193 -16.53 -7.63 0.28
CA ARG A 193 -16.60 -7.61 -1.18
C ARG A 193 -15.35 -7.02 -1.84
N PHE A 194 -14.86 -5.86 -1.39
CA PHE A 194 -13.82 -5.10 -2.08
C PHE A 194 -12.43 -5.17 -1.43
N TYR A 195 -12.37 -5.38 -0.11
CA TYR A 195 -11.16 -5.24 0.71
C TYR A 195 -10.65 -6.56 1.28
N ARG A 196 -11.30 -7.69 1.03
CA ARG A 196 -10.84 -9.01 1.49
C ARG A 196 -9.37 -9.27 1.18
N ARG A 197 -8.91 -8.82 0.02
CA ARG A 197 -7.52 -8.93 -0.41
C ARG A 197 -6.57 -8.05 0.39
N ASP A 198 -7.00 -6.84 0.77
CA ASP A 198 -6.20 -5.98 1.64
C ASP A 198 -6.00 -6.62 3.03
N TYR A 199 -7.07 -7.18 3.62
CA TYR A 199 -6.97 -7.89 4.90
C TYR A 199 -5.92 -9.00 4.84
N ALA A 200 -6.01 -9.86 3.82
CA ALA A 200 -5.10 -10.98 3.64
C ALA A 200 -3.65 -10.53 3.35
N LEU A 201 -3.44 -9.60 2.41
CA LEU A 201 -2.09 -9.17 2.00
C LEU A 201 -1.35 -8.42 3.11
N PHE A 202 -2.05 -7.64 3.92
CA PHE A 202 -1.44 -6.76 4.93
C PHE A 202 -1.52 -7.31 6.36
N GLY A 203 -2.13 -8.49 6.54
CA GLY A 203 -2.21 -9.18 7.82
C GLY A 203 -3.16 -8.51 8.82
N TYR A 204 -4.27 -7.96 8.33
CA TYR A 204 -5.34 -7.42 9.18
C TYR A 204 -6.45 -8.45 9.36
N THR A 205 -7.14 -8.38 10.50
CA THR A 205 -8.29 -9.25 10.78
C THR A 205 -9.54 -8.72 10.06
N PRO A 206 -10.21 -9.54 9.23
CA PRO A 206 -11.48 -9.15 8.61
C PRO A 206 -12.58 -8.96 9.67
N PRO A 207 -13.62 -8.14 9.39
CA PRO A 207 -14.70 -7.90 10.34
C PRO A 207 -15.72 -9.05 10.44
N SER A 208 -15.64 -10.05 9.56
CA SER A 208 -16.43 -11.29 9.65
C SER A 208 -15.70 -12.46 9.01
N ASP A 209 -15.57 -13.56 9.76
CA ASP A 209 -15.00 -14.84 9.28
C ASP A 209 -16.04 -15.72 8.55
N GLU A 210 -17.31 -15.30 8.53
CA GLU A 210 -18.43 -16.13 8.10
C GLU A 210 -18.48 -16.38 6.57
N GLU A 211 -17.85 -15.54 5.76
CA GLU A 211 -17.78 -15.78 4.32
C GLU A 211 -16.63 -16.73 3.99
N ALA A 212 -16.97 -17.92 3.48
CA ALA A 212 -15.99 -18.85 2.94
C ALA A 212 -15.04 -18.15 1.95
N VAL A 213 -13.74 -18.43 2.06
CA VAL A 213 -12.73 -17.94 1.11
C VAL A 213 -13.10 -18.44 -0.30
N PRO A 214 -13.32 -17.55 -1.29
CA PRO A 214 -13.67 -17.98 -2.63
C PRO A 214 -12.61 -18.93 -3.17
N ILE A 215 -13.06 -19.94 -3.91
CA ILE A 215 -12.16 -20.89 -4.56
C ILE A 215 -11.19 -20.12 -5.46
N GLY A 216 -9.88 -20.35 -5.28
CA GLY A 216 -8.83 -19.67 -6.04
C GLY A 216 -8.41 -18.29 -5.49
N PHE A 217 -9.00 -17.81 -4.39
CA PHE A 217 -8.59 -16.55 -3.76
C PHE A 217 -7.13 -16.57 -3.31
N ASP A 218 -6.66 -17.69 -2.77
CA ASP A 218 -5.24 -17.84 -2.40
C ASP A 218 -4.30 -17.65 -3.60
N ALA A 219 -4.72 -18.05 -4.81
CA ALA A 219 -3.94 -17.82 -6.03
C ALA A 219 -3.84 -16.33 -6.42
N LEU A 220 -4.81 -15.50 -5.99
CA LEU A 220 -4.75 -14.03 -6.13
C LEU A 220 -3.83 -13.38 -5.09
N LEU A 221 -3.51 -14.10 -4.02
CA LEU A 221 -2.56 -13.68 -2.99
C LEU A 221 -1.13 -14.13 -3.29
N MET A 222 -0.92 -14.99 -4.30
CA MET A 222 0.40 -15.48 -4.65
C MET A 222 1.17 -14.44 -5.47
N ASP A 223 2.23 -13.90 -4.89
CA ASP A 223 3.28 -13.23 -5.65
C ASP A 223 4.24 -14.29 -6.20
N PRO A 224 4.35 -14.49 -7.53
CA PRO A 224 5.20 -15.52 -8.12
C PRO A 224 6.70 -15.32 -7.84
N LEU A 225 7.11 -14.16 -7.30
CA LEU A 225 8.48 -13.87 -6.88
C LEU A 225 8.69 -13.99 -5.37
N CYS A 226 7.63 -14.15 -4.58
CA CYS A 226 7.73 -14.40 -3.15
C CYS A 226 7.63 -15.91 -2.85
N GLY A 227 8.45 -16.40 -1.93
CA GLY A 227 8.43 -17.82 -1.53
C GLY A 227 7.08 -18.26 -0.92
N GLY A 228 6.87 -19.57 -0.80
CA GLY A 228 5.65 -20.22 -0.25
C GLY A 228 5.09 -19.61 1.05
N GLU A 229 5.98 -19.05 1.87
CA GLU A 229 5.71 -18.40 3.16
C GLU A 229 5.00 -17.03 3.06
N TRP A 230 4.87 -16.47 1.86
CA TRP A 230 4.16 -15.22 1.57
C TRP A 230 2.75 -15.46 1.02
N ASN A 231 2.37 -16.72 0.83
CA ASN A 231 1.12 -17.10 0.16
C ASN A 231 0.02 -17.42 1.18
N GLY A 232 -1.16 -16.85 0.97
CA GLY A 232 -2.39 -17.23 1.68
C GLY A 232 -2.85 -16.28 2.79
N TYR A 233 -4.04 -16.57 3.31
CA TYR A 233 -4.80 -15.74 4.26
C TYR A 233 -4.13 -15.55 5.65
N THR A 234 -3.09 -16.33 5.96
CA THR A 234 -2.45 -16.40 7.29
C THR A 234 -1.13 -15.63 7.42
N ALA A 235 -0.74 -14.84 6.42
CA ALA A 235 0.52 -14.08 6.42
C ALA A 235 0.45 -12.85 7.35
N ALA A 236 0.48 -13.08 8.66
CA ALA A 236 0.23 -12.06 9.70
C ALA A 236 1.45 -11.20 10.11
N ALA A 237 2.68 -11.56 9.73
CA ALA A 237 3.88 -10.89 10.26
C ALA A 237 4.03 -9.43 9.73
N PRO A 238 4.54 -8.47 10.51
CA PRO A 238 4.95 -7.15 9.98
C PRO A 238 5.94 -7.23 8.80
N ALA A 239 5.88 -6.28 7.86
CA ALA A 239 6.74 -6.26 6.68
C ALA A 239 8.24 -6.23 7.04
N TYR A 240 8.61 -5.52 8.11
CA TYR A 240 9.96 -5.47 8.67
C TYR A 240 10.45 -6.84 9.13
N GLU A 241 9.65 -7.60 9.89
CA GLU A 241 10.04 -8.94 10.37
C GLU A 241 10.24 -9.93 9.22
N ARG A 242 9.44 -9.78 8.16
CA ARG A 242 9.60 -10.59 6.95
C ARG A 242 10.85 -10.20 6.16
N PHE A 243 11.14 -8.90 6.03
CA PHE A 243 12.33 -8.39 5.37
C PHE A 243 13.63 -8.80 6.11
N VAL A 244 13.68 -8.68 7.44
CA VAL A 244 14.85 -9.11 8.25
C VAL A 244 15.08 -10.61 8.15
N ARG A 245 14.02 -11.43 8.15
CA ARG A 245 14.13 -12.87 7.90
C ARG A 245 14.72 -13.16 6.52
N HIS A 246 14.30 -12.42 5.50
CA HIS A 246 14.77 -12.63 4.14
C HIS A 246 16.16 -12.06 3.87
N SER A 247 16.54 -10.89 4.39
CA SER A 247 17.92 -10.40 4.28
C SER A 247 18.92 -11.39 4.90
N THR A 248 18.53 -12.01 6.01
CA THR A 248 19.31 -13.08 6.65
C THR A 248 19.33 -14.37 5.80
N LYS A 249 18.21 -14.71 5.16
CA LYS A 249 18.06 -15.91 4.30
C LYS A 249 18.79 -15.75 2.96
N ASP A 250 18.70 -14.59 2.32
CA ASP A 250 19.40 -14.23 1.07
C ASP A 250 20.91 -14.12 1.31
N PHE A 251 21.34 -13.60 2.46
CA PHE A 251 22.75 -13.62 2.87
C PHE A 251 23.26 -15.06 3.04
N LEU A 252 22.53 -15.91 3.77
CA LEU A 252 22.89 -17.32 3.98
C LEU A 252 22.86 -18.12 2.66
N ILE A 253 21.86 -17.92 1.81
CA ILE A 253 21.73 -18.58 0.51
C ILE A 253 22.84 -18.12 -0.43
N SER A 254 23.16 -16.82 -0.47
CA SER A 254 24.27 -16.30 -1.26
C SER A 254 25.60 -16.88 -0.79
N HIS A 255 25.81 -16.97 0.52
CA HIS A 255 27.01 -17.56 1.11
C HIS A 255 27.14 -19.06 0.79
N LEU A 256 26.07 -19.84 1.00
CA LEU A 256 26.02 -21.27 0.67
C LEU A 256 26.17 -21.52 -0.84
N THR A 257 25.61 -20.66 -1.68
CA THR A 257 25.74 -20.78 -3.14
C THR A 257 27.18 -20.52 -3.57
N ALA A 258 27.85 -19.52 -2.99
CA ALA A 258 29.27 -19.25 -3.24
C ALA A 258 30.15 -20.43 -2.77
N GLU A 259 29.85 -21.00 -1.61
CA GLU A 259 30.56 -22.16 -1.06
C GLU A 259 30.38 -23.42 -1.93
N VAL A 260 29.15 -23.70 -2.38
CA VAL A 260 28.86 -24.81 -3.31
C VAL A 260 29.56 -24.61 -4.65
N GLN A 261 29.62 -23.38 -5.17
CA GLN A 261 30.34 -23.08 -6.40
C GLN A 261 31.86 -23.31 -6.24
N ALA A 262 32.44 -22.88 -5.12
CA ALA A 262 33.85 -23.11 -4.81
C ALA A 262 34.18 -24.61 -4.68
N LEU A 263 33.31 -25.39 -4.02
CA LEU A 263 33.46 -26.84 -3.90
C LEU A 263 33.37 -27.53 -5.27
N ARG A 264 32.42 -27.12 -6.12
CA ARG A 264 32.28 -27.65 -7.49
C ARG A 264 33.49 -27.32 -8.36
N GLN A 265 34.09 -26.15 -8.21
CA GLN A 265 35.31 -25.79 -8.93
C GLN A 265 36.50 -26.66 -8.48
N ARG A 266 36.64 -26.90 -7.17
CA ARG A 266 37.68 -27.79 -6.64
C ARG A 266 37.52 -29.23 -7.13
N LEU A 267 36.30 -29.74 -7.14
CA LEU A 267 35.97 -31.09 -7.65
C LEU A 267 36.18 -31.25 -9.17
N ARG A 268 36.13 -30.16 -9.94
CA ARG A 268 36.43 -30.16 -11.38
C ARG A 268 37.92 -29.97 -11.68
N ALA A 269 38.68 -29.48 -10.71
CA ALA A 269 40.12 -29.27 -10.82
C ALA A 269 40.95 -30.44 -10.27
N SER A 270 40.30 -31.42 -9.61
CA SER A 270 40.84 -32.71 -9.16
C SER A 270 40.50 -33.81 -10.15
#